data_AF-A0A3C1RC23-F1
#
_entry.id   AF-A0A3C1RC23-F1
#
_cell.length_a   1.000
_cell.length_b   1.000
_cell.length_c   1.000
_cell.angle_alpha   90.00
_cell.angle_beta   90.00
_cell.angle_gamma   90.00
#
_symmetry.space_group_name_H-M   'P 1'
#
loop_
_entity.id
_entity.type
_entity.pdbx_description
1 polymer ?
#
loop_
_entity_poly.entity_id
_entity_poly.type
_entity_poly.pdbx_seq_one_letter_code
_entity_poly.pdbx_strand_id
1 'polypeptide(L)'
;MKLFNTKNIIKLLAVLFIAITVVSCQRDGSAAEDDLPQEDLTNIILNVKDVAAGTTQTYNYSMGAGGAQAIKLTDGKTYQVTAQFKNGNEDATQEIKDAKDEHFLIFNFPNSDITLTRTDDASSTRADGKRVGLKTEWVVNKAVKNPSATSQLIFTLYHEPASVTEDSQTTTNGVIYGTQVGGETDAQANYTITN
;
A
#
# COMPACT_ATOMS: atom_id res chain seq x y z
N MET A 1 -55.42 -28.95 -24.94
CA MET A 1 -54.75 -29.54 -23.76
C MET A 1 -53.97 -28.45 -23.04
N LYS A 2 -54.57 -27.80 -22.02
CA LYS A 2 -53.84 -26.91 -21.09
C LYS A 2 -53.29 -27.81 -20.00
N LEU A 3 -51.97 -27.87 -19.78
CA LEU A 3 -51.41 -28.50 -18.57
C LEU A 3 -49.95 -28.11 -18.31
N PHE A 4 -49.58 -26.84 -18.56
CA PHE A 4 -48.50 -26.25 -17.76
C PHE A 4 -49.16 -25.63 -16.53
N ASN A 5 -49.23 -26.42 -15.45
CA ASN A 5 -49.72 -25.96 -14.16
C ASN A 5 -48.69 -24.99 -13.59
N THR A 6 -48.91 -23.69 -13.78
CA THR A 6 -48.00 -22.60 -13.40
C THR A 6 -47.62 -22.63 -11.91
N LYS A 7 -48.46 -23.21 -11.05
CA LYS A 7 -48.15 -23.41 -9.62
C LYS A 7 -46.99 -24.40 -9.37
N ASN A 8 -46.76 -25.35 -10.27
CA ASN A 8 -45.68 -26.33 -10.15
C ASN A 8 -44.38 -25.85 -10.81
N ILE A 9 -44.48 -24.97 -11.82
CA ILE A 9 -43.32 -24.33 -12.47
C ILE A 9 -42.64 -23.32 -11.54
N ILE A 10 -43.43 -22.54 -10.78
CA ILE A 10 -42.88 -21.59 -9.78
C ILE A 10 -42.12 -22.34 -8.68
N LYS A 11 -42.59 -23.52 -8.27
CA LYS A 11 -41.89 -24.37 -7.30
C LYS A 11 -40.57 -24.93 -7.86
N LEU A 12 -40.54 -25.29 -9.14
CA LEU A 12 -39.32 -25.79 -9.80
C LEU A 12 -38.27 -24.69 -10.00
N LEU A 13 -38.70 -23.46 -10.35
CA LEU A 13 -37.84 -22.28 -10.44
C LEU A 13 -37.32 -21.82 -9.08
N ALA A 14 -38.14 -21.90 -8.02
CA ALA A 14 -37.72 -21.55 -6.66
C ALA A 14 -36.66 -22.51 -6.10
N VAL A 15 -36.70 -23.80 -6.46
CA VAL A 15 -35.66 -24.78 -6.07
C VAL A 15 -34.37 -24.58 -6.88
N LEU A 16 -34.46 -24.21 -8.17
CA LEU A 16 -33.30 -23.97 -9.01
C LEU A 16 -32.55 -22.67 -8.63
N PHE A 17 -33.25 -21.65 -8.12
CA PHE A 17 -32.64 -20.40 -7.67
C PHE A 17 -31.83 -20.55 -6.37
N ILE A 18 -32.16 -21.54 -5.53
CA ILE A 18 -31.45 -21.82 -4.26
C ILE A 18 -30.14 -22.59 -4.53
N ALA A 19 -30.03 -23.28 -5.67
CA ALA A 19 -28.83 -24.06 -6.00
C ALA A 19 -27.66 -23.21 -6.54
N ILE A 20 -27.88 -21.93 -6.90
CA ILE A 20 -26.85 -21.08 -7.55
C ILE A 20 -26.21 -20.09 -6.57
N THR A 21 -26.71 -19.97 -5.33
CA THR A 21 -26.23 -18.94 -4.39
C THR A 21 -25.11 -19.39 -3.44
N VAL A 22 -24.47 -20.54 -3.67
CA VAL A 22 -23.33 -21.01 -2.86
C VAL A 22 -22.03 -21.15 -3.65
N VAL A 23 -21.91 -20.47 -4.79
CA VAL A 23 -20.58 -20.02 -5.22
C VAL A 23 -20.21 -18.83 -4.32
N SER A 24 -19.94 -19.12 -3.05
CA SER A 24 -19.01 -18.28 -2.31
C SER A 24 -17.73 -18.32 -3.11
N CYS A 25 -17.17 -17.15 -3.40
CA CYS A 25 -15.77 -17.03 -3.76
C CYS A 25 -14.95 -17.57 -2.58
N GLN A 26 -14.82 -18.89 -2.44
CA GLN A 26 -13.69 -19.44 -1.73
C GLN A 26 -12.51 -19.18 -2.66
N ARG A 27 -11.57 -18.32 -2.22
CA ARG A 27 -10.19 -18.36 -2.73
C ARG A 27 -9.82 -19.84 -2.75
N ASP A 28 -9.40 -20.35 -3.90
CA ASP A 28 -8.99 -21.76 -4.07
C ASP A 28 -7.73 -22.01 -3.21
N GLY A 29 -7.91 -22.21 -1.92
CA GLY A 29 -6.84 -22.32 -0.94
C GLY A 29 -7.35 -22.96 0.34
N SER A 30 -6.53 -23.82 0.94
CA SER A 30 -6.82 -24.32 2.29
C SER A 30 -6.73 -23.16 3.28
N ALA A 31 -7.51 -23.16 4.37
CA ALA A 31 -7.50 -22.10 5.38
C ALA A 31 -6.13 -21.83 6.06
N ALA A 32 -5.11 -22.64 5.78
CA ALA A 32 -3.74 -22.43 6.24
C ALA A 32 -2.86 -21.62 5.26
N GLU A 33 -3.27 -21.50 4.00
CA GLU A 33 -2.55 -20.75 2.96
C GLU A 33 -3.00 -19.27 2.88
N ASP A 34 -4.05 -18.91 3.64
CA ASP A 34 -4.66 -17.56 3.62
C ASP A 34 -4.15 -16.65 4.76
N ASP A 35 -3.37 -17.17 5.70
CA ASP A 35 -2.82 -16.43 6.85
C ASP A 35 -1.34 -16.08 6.61
N LEU A 36 -1.02 -15.42 5.49
CA LEU A 36 0.34 -14.93 5.27
C LEU A 36 0.57 -13.63 6.06
N PRO A 37 1.64 -13.52 6.87
CA PRO A 37 1.88 -12.32 7.69
C PRO A 37 1.92 -11.02 6.89
N GLN A 38 2.29 -11.10 5.61
CA GLN A 38 2.37 -9.97 4.69
C GLN A 38 1.00 -9.46 4.19
N GLU A 39 -0.08 -10.25 4.31
CA GLU A 39 -1.44 -9.88 3.88
C GLU A 39 -2.27 -9.25 5.01
N ASP A 40 -1.93 -9.54 6.27
CA ASP A 40 -2.63 -9.07 7.48
C ASP A 40 -1.82 -8.04 8.27
N LEU A 41 -1.42 -6.96 7.60
CA LEU A 41 -0.56 -5.94 8.20
C LEU A 41 -1.33 -5.07 9.21
N THR A 42 -0.70 -4.80 10.36
CA THR A 42 -1.24 -3.94 11.43
C THR A 42 -0.51 -2.60 11.54
N ASN A 43 0.79 -2.55 11.21
CA ASN A 43 1.57 -1.32 11.29
C ASN A 43 2.51 -1.11 10.12
N ILE A 44 2.74 0.17 9.82
CA ILE A 44 3.79 0.65 8.93
C ILE A 44 4.75 1.50 9.77
N ILE A 45 6.02 1.11 9.79
CA ILE A 45 7.08 1.82 10.49
C ILE A 45 7.99 2.47 9.46
N LEU A 46 8.02 3.80 9.43
CA LEU A 46 8.97 4.57 8.63
C LEU A 46 10.14 5.03 9.50
N ASN A 47 11.35 4.61 9.15
CA ASN A 47 12.57 5.17 9.73
C ASN A 47 13.11 6.23 8.77
N VAL A 48 13.01 7.49 9.15
CA VAL A 48 13.37 8.66 8.35
C VAL A 48 14.68 9.25 8.90
N LYS A 49 15.77 9.07 8.16
CA LYS A 49 17.11 9.52 8.55
C LYS A 49 17.49 10.78 7.79
N ASP A 50 17.75 11.86 8.52
CA ASP A 50 18.39 13.07 7.97
C ASP A 50 19.83 12.72 7.58
N VAL A 51 20.15 12.80 6.29
CA VAL A 51 21.46 12.37 5.77
C VAL A 51 22.59 13.24 6.32
N ALA A 52 22.37 14.55 6.43
CA ALA A 52 23.39 15.48 6.89
C ALA A 52 23.60 15.43 8.41
N ALA A 53 22.52 15.31 9.17
CA ALA A 53 22.59 15.22 10.63
C ALA A 53 22.93 13.81 11.13
N GLY A 54 22.70 12.78 10.31
CA GLY A 54 22.88 11.37 10.68
C GLY A 54 21.84 10.83 11.67
N THR A 55 20.84 11.63 12.04
CA THR A 55 19.80 11.28 13.02
C THR A 55 18.60 10.62 12.35
N THR A 56 18.10 9.53 12.94
CA THR A 56 16.89 8.83 12.49
C THR A 56 15.71 9.14 13.41
N GLN A 57 14.57 9.47 12.81
CA GLN A 57 13.27 9.53 13.49
C GLN A 57 12.39 8.39 13.01
N THR A 58 11.68 7.75 13.94
CA THR A 58 10.82 6.60 13.65
C THR A 58 9.36 6.99 13.80
N TYR A 59 8.56 6.70 12.77
CA TYR A 59 7.12 6.91 12.72
C TYR A 59 6.43 5.56 12.60
N ASN A 60 5.73 5.13 13.66
CA ASN A 60 5.01 3.86 13.70
C ASN A 60 3.51 4.09 13.54
N TYR A 61 3.01 3.98 12.32
CA TYR A 61 1.60 4.12 11.98
C TYR A 61 0.86 2.81 12.26
N SER A 62 -0.12 2.85 13.16
CA SER A 62 -1.01 1.72 13.43
C SER A 62 -2.28 1.87 12.61
N MET A 63 -2.53 0.90 11.74
CA MET A 63 -3.76 0.85 10.95
C MET A 63 -4.96 0.61 11.87
N GLY A 64 -6.08 1.29 11.60
CA GLY A 64 -7.30 1.21 12.42
C GLY A 64 -7.28 2.00 13.74
N ALA A 65 -6.12 2.41 14.27
CA ALA A 65 -6.04 3.11 15.56
C ALA A 65 -6.38 4.62 15.51
N GLY A 66 -6.54 5.18 14.31
CA GLY A 66 -7.02 6.56 14.14
C GLY A 66 -6.06 7.62 14.69
N GLY A 67 -4.88 7.76 14.08
CA GLY A 67 -3.97 8.88 14.37
C GLY A 67 -3.07 9.17 13.18
N ALA A 68 -3.26 10.32 12.53
CA ALA A 68 -2.31 10.78 11.52
C ALA A 68 -1.00 11.18 12.23
N GLN A 69 0.08 10.44 11.97
CA GLN A 69 1.40 10.81 12.46
C GLN A 69 1.99 11.92 11.60
N ALA A 70 2.63 12.90 12.25
CA ALA A 70 3.27 14.00 11.56
C ALA A 70 4.75 13.68 11.31
N ILE A 71 5.13 13.51 10.05
CA ILE A 71 6.53 13.45 9.63
C ILE A 71 7.06 14.88 9.54
N LYS A 72 8.18 15.15 10.21
CA LYS A 72 8.86 16.44 10.13
C LYS A 72 9.98 16.37 9.09
N LEU A 73 9.84 17.15 8.03
CA LEU A 73 10.79 17.25 6.92
C LEU A 73 11.20 18.71 6.76
N THR A 74 12.50 18.98 6.76
CA THR A 74 13.00 20.35 6.58
C THR A 74 13.29 20.64 5.11
N ASP A 75 12.84 21.79 4.63
CA ASP A 75 13.16 22.28 3.28
C ASP A 75 14.68 22.28 3.03
N GLY A 76 15.08 21.84 1.84
CA GLY A 76 16.48 21.77 1.40
C GLY A 76 17.27 20.58 1.95
N LYS A 77 16.64 19.68 2.72
CA LYS A 77 17.31 18.47 3.24
C LYS A 77 17.02 17.23 2.42
N THR A 78 17.93 16.26 2.57
CA THR A 78 17.81 14.91 2.02
C THR A 78 17.61 13.91 3.15
N TYR A 79 16.69 12.98 2.95
CA TYR A 79 16.37 11.93 3.90
C TYR A 79 16.50 10.54 3.26
N GLN A 80 17.11 9.60 3.99
CA GLN A 80 17.01 8.18 3.66
C GLN A 80 15.86 7.58 4.46
N VAL A 81 14.93 6.91 3.79
CA VAL A 81 13.73 6.35 4.41
C VAL A 81 13.64 4.86 4.15
N THR A 82 13.44 4.09 5.22
CA THR A 82 13.15 2.65 5.13
C THR A 82 11.78 2.34 5.69
N ALA A 83 10.99 1.55 4.98
CA ALA A 83 9.71 1.02 5.45
C ALA A 83 9.88 -0.37 6.06
N GLN A 84 9.22 -0.58 7.20
CA GLN A 84 9.07 -1.86 7.87
C GLN A 84 7.58 -2.10 8.12
N PHE A 85 7.14 -3.34 8.01
CA PHE A 85 5.75 -3.73 8.18
C PHE A 85 5.61 -4.71 9.34
N LYS A 86 4.49 -4.63 10.06
CA LYS A 86 4.17 -5.50 11.18
C LYS A 86 2.86 -6.21 10.95
N ASN A 87 2.77 -7.47 11.37
CA ASN A 87 1.52 -8.16 11.69
C ASN A 87 1.51 -8.39 13.21
N GLY A 88 0.69 -7.61 13.92
CA GLY A 88 0.72 -7.53 15.37
C GLY A 88 2.08 -7.07 15.88
N ASN A 89 2.78 -7.95 16.62
CA ASN A 89 4.13 -7.67 17.14
C ASN A 89 5.25 -8.18 16.22
N GLU A 90 4.93 -9.02 15.24
CA GLU A 90 5.87 -9.70 14.36
C GLU A 90 6.29 -8.79 13.20
N ASP A 91 7.57 -8.84 12.84
CA ASP A 91 8.07 -8.14 11.64
C ASP A 91 7.74 -8.95 10.40
N ALA A 92 6.88 -8.40 9.54
CA ALA A 92 6.42 -9.02 8.29
C ALA A 92 7.23 -8.53 7.07
N THR A 93 8.28 -7.74 7.29
CA THR A 93 9.06 -7.13 6.19
C THR A 93 9.87 -8.16 5.42
N GLN A 94 10.26 -9.27 6.06
CA GLN A 94 11.03 -10.30 5.37
C GLN A 94 10.14 -11.09 4.41
N GLU A 95 8.90 -11.36 4.78
CA GLU A 95 7.87 -12.00 3.99
C GLU A 95 7.55 -11.16 2.75
N ILE A 96 7.46 -9.83 2.89
CA ILE A 96 7.31 -8.91 1.74
C ILE A 96 8.53 -8.99 0.79
N LYS A 97 9.75 -9.17 1.31
CA LYS A 97 10.96 -9.32 0.47
C LYS A 97 11.00 -10.68 -0.23
N ASP A 98 10.59 -11.72 0.47
CA ASP A 98 10.54 -13.07 -0.07
C ASP A 98 9.46 -13.16 -1.18
N ALA A 99 8.34 -12.45 -1.00
CA ALA A 99 7.27 -12.27 -1.98
C ALA A 99 7.36 -10.94 -2.77
N LYS A 100 8.57 -10.39 -2.98
CA LYS A 100 8.74 -9.06 -3.60
C LYS A 100 8.09 -8.90 -4.98
N ASP A 101 7.97 -10.00 -5.73
CA ASP A 101 7.35 -10.02 -7.06
C ASP A 101 5.82 -9.86 -7.02
N GLU A 102 5.23 -9.91 -5.84
CA GLU A 102 3.81 -9.65 -5.59
C GLU A 102 3.58 -8.26 -5.00
N HIS A 103 4.62 -7.54 -4.57
CA HIS A 103 4.48 -6.30 -3.83
C HIS A 103 4.96 -5.06 -4.56
N PHE A 104 4.29 -3.93 -4.33
CA PHE A 104 4.76 -2.63 -4.80
C PHE A 104 4.26 -1.46 -3.95
N LEU A 105 5.16 -0.55 -3.59
CA LEU A 105 4.83 0.65 -2.82
C LEU A 105 4.61 1.85 -3.71
N ILE A 106 3.57 2.62 -3.39
CA ILE A 106 3.27 3.90 -4.00
C ILE A 106 3.33 5.00 -2.96
N PHE A 107 3.95 6.11 -3.36
CA PHE A 107 4.13 7.29 -2.54
C PHE A 107 3.43 8.46 -3.20
N ASN A 108 2.41 9.00 -2.58
CA ASN A 108 1.77 10.21 -3.04
C ASN A 108 2.03 11.32 -2.02
N PHE A 109 2.59 12.43 -2.49
CA PHE A 109 2.94 13.59 -1.66
C PHE A 109 2.04 14.79 -1.96
N PRO A 110 0.76 14.81 -1.52
CA PRO A 110 -0.08 15.98 -1.66
C PRO A 110 0.55 17.23 -1.01
N ASN A 111 0.37 18.36 -1.67
CA ASN A 111 0.78 19.69 -1.22
C ASN A 111 2.26 19.79 -0.79
N SER A 112 3.11 18.90 -1.30
CA SER A 112 4.56 18.87 -1.05
C SER A 112 5.32 18.81 -2.37
N ASP A 113 6.57 19.27 -2.36
CA ASP A 113 7.53 19.14 -3.45
C ASP A 113 8.72 18.32 -2.93
N ILE A 114 8.59 17.01 -3.10
CA ILE A 114 9.58 16.03 -2.64
C ILE A 114 9.96 15.19 -3.86
N THR A 115 11.26 15.14 -4.15
CA THR A 115 11.83 14.23 -5.13
C THR A 115 12.16 12.91 -4.46
N LEU A 116 11.56 11.81 -4.92
CA LEU A 116 11.79 10.48 -4.38
C LEU A 116 12.58 9.63 -5.36
N THR A 117 13.61 8.95 -4.87
CA THR A 117 14.34 7.88 -5.58
C THR A 117 14.21 6.58 -4.80
N ARG A 118 13.83 5.49 -5.45
CA ARG A 118 13.89 4.14 -4.85
C ARG A 118 15.34 3.67 -4.80
N THR A 119 15.78 3.20 -3.63
CA THR A 119 17.16 2.78 -3.35
C THR A 119 17.23 1.34 -2.85
N ASP A 120 16.17 0.56 -3.11
CA ASP A 120 16.13 -0.88 -2.91
C ASP A 120 17.36 -1.58 -3.50
N ASP A 121 17.81 -2.63 -2.82
CA ASP A 121 18.83 -3.53 -3.32
C ASP A 121 18.17 -4.78 -3.93
N ALA A 122 18.98 -5.81 -4.26
CA ALA A 122 18.47 -7.03 -4.87
C ALA A 122 17.44 -7.78 -4.00
N SER A 123 17.45 -7.59 -2.67
CA SER A 123 16.48 -8.22 -1.76
C SER A 123 15.07 -7.64 -1.88
N SER A 124 14.91 -6.44 -2.43
CA SER A 124 13.60 -5.79 -2.63
C SER A 124 13.45 -5.17 -4.03
N THR A 125 14.15 -5.74 -5.00
CA THR A 125 13.95 -5.51 -6.44
C THR A 125 13.29 -6.72 -7.06
N ARG A 126 12.17 -6.49 -7.74
CA ARG A 126 11.37 -7.49 -8.46
C ARG A 126 12.13 -8.09 -9.63
N ALA A 127 11.68 -9.26 -10.10
CA ALA A 127 12.22 -9.98 -11.24
C ALA A 127 12.11 -9.19 -12.56
N ASP A 128 11.11 -8.31 -12.69
CA ASP A 128 10.94 -7.38 -13.81
C ASP A 128 11.85 -6.13 -13.72
N GLY A 129 12.71 -6.07 -12.70
CA GLY A 129 13.66 -4.99 -12.46
C GLY A 129 13.07 -3.78 -11.75
N LYS A 130 11.77 -3.80 -11.37
CA LYS A 130 11.16 -2.71 -10.60
C LYS A 130 11.41 -2.88 -9.11
N ARG A 131 11.80 -1.80 -8.45
CA ARG A 131 12.08 -1.73 -7.02
C ARG A 131 10.77 -1.62 -6.25
N VAL A 132 10.58 -2.46 -5.23
CA VAL A 132 9.37 -2.47 -4.40
C VAL A 132 9.17 -1.11 -3.74
N GLY A 133 10.24 -0.47 -3.27
CA GLY A 133 10.20 0.83 -2.59
C GLY A 133 10.40 0.75 -1.08
N LEU A 134 10.92 -0.36 -0.54
CA LEU A 134 11.19 -0.51 0.89
C LEU A 134 12.30 0.43 1.36
N LYS A 135 13.15 0.89 0.44
CA LYS A 135 14.22 1.86 0.70
C LYS A 135 14.11 3.01 -0.30
N THR A 136 14.13 4.24 0.20
CA THR A 136 14.04 5.43 -0.65
C THR A 136 14.93 6.55 -0.16
N GLU A 137 15.25 7.49 -1.05
CA GLU A 137 15.85 8.77 -0.73
C GLU A 137 14.88 9.90 -1.12
N TRP A 138 14.64 10.84 -0.21
CA TRP A 138 13.74 11.98 -0.40
C TRP A 138 14.53 13.27 -0.36
N VAL A 139 14.54 14.01 -1.46
CA VAL A 139 15.05 15.39 -1.52
C VAL A 139 13.87 16.33 -1.35
N VAL A 140 13.87 17.09 -0.25
CA VAL A 140 12.73 17.93 0.15
C VAL A 140 12.95 19.34 -0.41
N ASN A 141 12.40 19.63 -1.59
CA ASN A 141 12.42 20.97 -2.15
C ASN A 141 11.50 21.90 -1.36
N LYS A 142 10.27 21.42 -1.06
CA LYS A 142 9.32 22.02 -0.13
C LYS A 142 8.49 20.98 0.60
N ALA A 143 8.56 20.96 1.93
CA ALA A 143 7.73 20.10 2.77
C ALA A 143 6.25 20.56 2.78
N VAL A 144 6.00 21.87 2.83
CA VAL A 144 4.65 22.45 2.83
C VAL A 144 4.55 23.53 1.75
N LYS A 145 3.83 23.26 0.65
CA LYS A 145 3.68 24.21 -0.47
C LYS A 145 2.61 25.27 -0.20
N ASN A 146 1.45 24.88 0.30
CA ASN A 146 0.36 25.77 0.68
C ASN A 146 -0.01 25.54 2.15
N PRO A 147 0.28 26.48 3.06
CA PRO A 147 -0.06 26.36 4.48
C PRO A 147 -1.57 26.21 4.77
N SER A 148 -2.44 26.59 3.82
CA SER A 148 -3.89 26.46 3.93
C SER A 148 -4.42 25.11 3.46
N ALA A 149 -3.56 24.18 3.07
CA ALA A 149 -3.90 22.83 2.64
C ALA A 149 -3.04 21.78 3.38
N THR A 150 -3.54 20.56 3.49
CA THR A 150 -2.82 19.47 4.17
C THR A 150 -1.70 18.95 3.28
N SER A 151 -0.46 19.13 3.71
CA SER A 151 0.67 18.33 3.23
C SER A 151 0.67 16.97 3.89
N GLN A 152 0.81 15.92 3.10
CA GLN A 152 0.83 14.56 3.60
C GLN A 152 1.64 13.64 2.70
N LEU A 153 1.99 12.47 3.25
CA LEU A 153 2.35 11.28 2.51
C LEU A 153 1.18 10.30 2.61
N ILE A 154 0.60 9.95 1.47
CA ILE A 154 -0.26 8.78 1.31
C ILE A 154 0.64 7.65 0.82
N PHE A 155 0.89 6.68 1.69
CA PHE A 155 1.82 5.57 1.47
C PHE A 155 1.02 4.27 1.42
N THR A 156 1.06 3.59 0.28
CA THR A 156 0.22 2.41 0.02
C THR A 156 1.07 1.25 -0.46
N LEU A 157 0.89 0.08 0.17
CA LEU A 157 1.38 -1.21 -0.29
C LEU A 157 0.29 -1.91 -1.09
N TYR A 158 0.63 -2.35 -2.29
CA TYR A 158 -0.23 -3.17 -3.12
C TYR A 158 0.30 -4.60 -3.21
N HIS A 159 -0.60 -5.57 -3.10
CA HIS A 159 -0.38 -7.00 -3.35
C HIS A 159 -0.93 -7.41 -4.70
N GLU A 160 -0.21 -8.30 -5.38
CA GLU A 160 -0.46 -8.85 -6.71
C GLU A 160 -0.89 -7.84 -7.78
N PRO A 161 -0.23 -6.67 -7.95
CA PRO A 161 -0.51 -5.82 -9.09
C PRO A 161 -0.10 -6.56 -10.38
N ALA A 162 -1.00 -6.60 -11.36
CA ALA A 162 -0.74 -7.21 -12.66
C ALA A 162 0.40 -6.52 -13.42
N SER A 163 0.62 -5.23 -13.17
CA SER A 163 1.79 -4.49 -13.64
C SER A 163 2.05 -3.28 -12.76
N VAL A 164 3.31 -2.83 -12.74
CA VAL A 164 3.76 -1.64 -11.99
C VAL A 164 4.73 -0.80 -12.82
N THR A 165 4.82 0.48 -12.49
CA THR A 165 5.93 1.36 -12.91
C THR A 165 6.44 2.14 -11.71
N GLU A 166 7.72 2.50 -11.74
CA GLU A 166 8.33 3.39 -10.76
C GLU A 166 8.17 4.88 -11.11
N ASP A 167 7.69 5.17 -12.32
CA ASP A 167 7.62 6.53 -12.86
C ASP A 167 6.82 7.47 -11.95
N SER A 168 7.24 8.73 -11.92
CA SER A 168 6.53 9.77 -11.20
C SER A 168 5.45 10.41 -12.07
N GLN A 169 4.30 10.69 -11.47
CA GLN A 169 3.24 11.50 -12.06
C GLN A 169 3.08 12.80 -11.27
N THR A 170 3.40 13.93 -11.91
CA THR A 170 3.12 15.25 -11.34
C THR A 170 1.65 15.60 -11.53
N THR A 171 0.99 15.97 -10.45
CA THR A 171 -0.40 16.44 -10.44
C THR A 171 -0.43 17.91 -10.01
N THR A 172 -1.60 18.55 -10.14
CA THR A 172 -1.82 19.90 -9.59
C THR A 172 -1.66 19.94 -8.06
N ASN A 173 -1.84 18.81 -7.39
CA ASN A 173 -1.83 18.70 -5.93
C ASN A 173 -0.56 18.05 -5.37
N GLY A 174 0.49 17.79 -6.15
CA GLY A 174 1.71 17.12 -5.65
C GLY A 174 2.30 16.13 -6.66
N VAL A 175 3.12 15.20 -6.18
CA VAL A 175 3.74 14.16 -7.02
C VAL A 175 3.43 12.78 -6.47
N ILE A 176 3.08 11.86 -7.37
CA ILE A 176 2.90 10.44 -7.08
C ILE A 176 4.09 9.69 -7.66
N TYR A 177 4.70 8.79 -6.89
CA TYR A 177 5.81 7.94 -7.32
C TYR A 177 5.36 6.50 -7.42
N GLY A 178 5.27 6.04 -8.66
CA GLY A 178 4.82 4.71 -9.05
C GLY A 178 3.33 4.63 -9.29
N THR A 179 2.95 3.71 -10.17
CA THR A 179 1.57 3.31 -10.43
C THR A 179 1.49 1.81 -10.62
N GLN A 180 0.29 1.28 -10.57
CA GLN A 180 -0.03 -0.13 -10.61
C GLN A 180 -1.35 -0.36 -11.35
N VAL A 181 -1.54 -1.56 -11.89
CA VAL A 181 -2.80 -2.02 -12.50
C VAL A 181 -3.25 -3.29 -11.81
N GLY A 182 -4.50 -3.32 -11.31
CA GLY A 182 -5.02 -4.44 -10.52
C GLY A 182 -4.37 -4.52 -9.13
N GLY A 183 -4.46 -5.71 -8.53
CA GLY A 183 -4.00 -5.96 -7.18
C GLY A 183 -4.93 -5.42 -6.09
N GLU A 184 -4.62 -5.79 -4.86
CA GLU A 184 -5.33 -5.37 -3.65
C GLU A 184 -4.44 -4.46 -2.81
N THR A 185 -5.02 -3.78 -1.81
CA THR A 185 -4.28 -2.93 -0.88
C THR A 185 -4.19 -3.62 0.46
N ASP A 186 -3.00 -4.09 0.86
CA ASP A 186 -2.80 -4.70 2.18
C ASP A 186 -2.64 -3.65 3.26
N ALA A 187 -1.97 -2.54 2.92
CA ALA A 187 -1.66 -1.49 3.88
C ALA A 187 -1.68 -0.10 3.26
N GLN A 188 -2.26 0.85 3.99
CA GLN A 188 -2.18 2.26 3.68
C GLN A 188 -1.98 3.10 4.94
N ALA A 189 -1.02 4.01 4.89
CA ALA A 189 -0.80 5.02 5.92
C ALA A 189 -0.91 6.43 5.36
N ASN A 190 -1.52 7.31 6.15
CA ASN A 190 -1.60 8.74 5.87
C ASN A 190 -0.82 9.50 6.95
N TYR A 191 0.32 10.04 6.57
CA TYR A 191 1.17 10.86 7.44
C TYR A 191 1.01 12.32 7.08
N THR A 192 0.74 13.21 8.04
CA THR A 192 0.86 14.64 7.77
C THR A 192 2.34 14.99 7.61
N ILE A 193 2.65 15.97 6.75
CA ILE A 193 4.00 16.49 6.59
C ILE A 193 4.06 17.89 7.17
N THR A 194 5.08 18.13 7.99
CA THR A 194 5.39 19.41 8.62
C THR A 194 6.83 19.82 8.34
N ASN A 195 7.14 21.12 8.49
CA ASN A 195 8.48 21.69 8.30
C ASN A 195 9.13 22.04 9.65
#